data_AF-A0A6H1ZMM0-F1
#
_entry.id   AF-A0A6H1ZMM0-F1
#
_cell.length_a   1.000
_cell.length_b   1.000
_cell.length_c   1.000
_cell.angle_alpha   90.00
_cell.angle_beta   90.00
_cell.angle_gamma   90.00
#
_symmetry.space_group_name_H-M   'P 1'
#
loop_
_entity.id
_entity.type
_entity.pdbx_description
1 polymer ?
#
loop_
_entity_poly.entity_id
_entity_poly.type
_entity_poly.pdbx_seq_one_letter_code
_entity_poly.pdbx_strand_id
1 'polypeptide(L)'
;MPFAIAGSLVNSAPIIREYQISETCYMGQLVMGPRVGGLGGNIQIADAATEASENDQPIMGIVLGVVDESRSYSSTYYGDGSTYTTTQATIAATGTPRVQVALTIPWVTLIKGPIYNAAYGTALTEQVVTTANSGGVTITAANNAITDIADDFAVAYCRKGANRGHYRVVTTSTSTTVNTVTVPFPYGIAAGDVFVIASCVPGIGGLDIPATANCIDGNNDMNAYYDVYYHDINLEESGKEYAVFTLLPQGTGLQAS
;
A
#
# COMPACT_ATOMS: atom_id res chain seq x y z
N MET A 1 -0.03 7.22 -8.87
CA MET A 1 -1.43 6.83 -9.22
C MET A 1 -2.03 6.26 -7.96
N PRO A 2 -3.22 6.68 -7.50
CA PRO A 2 -3.79 6.19 -6.25
C PRO A 2 -4.32 4.75 -6.39
N PHE A 3 -4.85 4.16 -5.32
CA PHE A 3 -5.43 2.81 -5.39
C PHE A 3 -6.58 2.75 -6.41
N ALA A 4 -6.67 1.64 -7.12
CA ALA A 4 -7.70 1.41 -8.12
C ALA A 4 -8.12 -0.06 -8.17
N ILE A 5 -9.36 -0.32 -8.59
CA ILE A 5 -9.82 -1.67 -8.90
C ILE A 5 -9.13 -2.12 -10.20
N ALA A 6 -8.32 -3.17 -10.11
CA ALA A 6 -7.63 -3.77 -11.25
C ALA A 6 -8.45 -4.88 -11.91
N GLY A 7 -9.47 -5.41 -11.23
CA GLY A 7 -10.35 -6.44 -11.73
C GLY A 7 -10.88 -7.36 -10.62
N SER A 8 -11.22 -8.59 -11.02
CA SER A 8 -11.70 -9.64 -10.12
C SER A 8 -11.18 -10.99 -10.59
N LEU A 9 -10.75 -11.84 -9.67
CA LEU A 9 -10.34 -13.21 -9.99
C LEU A 9 -11.49 -14.09 -10.50
N VAL A 10 -12.74 -13.67 -10.26
CA VAL A 10 -13.94 -14.38 -10.74
C VAL A 10 -14.65 -13.62 -11.87
N ASN A 11 -13.98 -12.64 -12.48
CA ASN A 11 -14.52 -11.81 -13.57
C ASN A 11 -15.87 -11.13 -13.22
N SER A 12 -16.06 -10.78 -11.95
CA SER A 12 -17.23 -10.06 -11.47
C SER A 12 -17.04 -8.56 -11.59
N ALA A 13 -18.11 -7.82 -11.88
CA ALA A 13 -18.12 -6.38 -11.73
C ALA A 13 -17.95 -5.98 -10.26
N PRO A 14 -17.29 -4.84 -9.95
CA PRO A 14 -17.19 -4.33 -8.59
C PRO A 14 -18.57 -3.96 -8.04
N ILE A 15 -18.80 -4.24 -6.76
CA ILE A 15 -20.01 -3.79 -6.06
C ILE A 15 -19.77 -2.37 -5.58
N ILE A 16 -20.55 -1.41 -6.09
CA ILE A 16 -20.42 0.01 -5.75
C ILE A 16 -21.57 0.42 -4.84
N ARG A 17 -21.26 1.11 -3.74
CA ARG A 17 -22.22 1.64 -2.77
C ARG A 17 -21.83 3.04 -2.31
N GLU A 18 -22.84 3.82 -1.95
CA GLU A 18 -22.65 5.16 -1.41
C GLU A 18 -22.68 5.14 0.11
N TYR A 19 -21.63 5.65 0.74
CA TYR A 19 -21.53 5.76 2.18
C TYR A 19 -21.37 7.21 2.61
N GLN A 20 -21.94 7.54 3.75
CA GLN A 20 -21.60 8.76 4.46
C GLN A 20 -20.22 8.59 5.07
N ILE A 21 -19.42 9.67 5.09
CA ILE A 21 -18.07 9.71 5.64
C ILE A 21 -18.06 10.35 7.03
N SER A 22 -17.08 10.02 7.88
CA SER A 22 -16.83 10.69 9.17
C SER A 22 -15.59 11.58 9.18
N GLU A 23 -14.84 11.63 8.07
CA GLU A 23 -13.66 12.48 7.90
C GLU A 23 -13.50 12.95 6.46
N THR A 24 -12.32 13.47 6.10
CA THR A 24 -12.01 13.85 4.72
C THR A 24 -11.53 12.64 3.92
N CYS A 25 -12.28 12.28 2.89
CA CYS A 25 -11.94 11.18 2.00
C CYS A 25 -11.71 11.70 0.57
N TYR A 26 -10.75 11.10 -0.14
CA TYR A 26 -10.37 11.38 -1.51
C TYR A 26 -10.49 10.13 -2.38
N MET A 27 -10.73 10.32 -3.67
CA MET A 27 -10.68 9.26 -4.66
C MET A 27 -9.36 8.48 -4.61
N GLY A 28 -9.48 7.15 -4.64
CA GLY A 28 -8.36 6.22 -4.62
C GLY A 28 -7.72 6.01 -3.24
N GLN A 29 -8.41 6.39 -2.17
CA GLN A 29 -8.09 5.96 -0.81
C GLN A 29 -8.79 4.66 -0.44
N LEU A 30 -8.12 3.83 0.35
CA LEU A 30 -8.74 2.73 1.07
C LEU A 30 -9.58 3.27 2.22
N VAL A 31 -10.73 2.65 2.47
CA VAL A 31 -11.66 3.02 3.53
C VAL A 31 -12.01 1.83 4.40
N MET A 32 -12.28 2.09 5.67
CA MET A 32 -12.62 1.09 6.68
C MET A 32 -13.98 1.35 7.33
N GLY A 33 -14.52 0.31 7.95
CA GLY A 33 -15.84 0.34 8.58
C GLY A 33 -15.87 1.03 9.94
N PRO A 34 -17.03 1.59 10.35
CA PRO A 34 -17.18 2.31 11.61
C PRO A 34 -17.25 1.33 12.80
N ARG A 35 -16.11 0.95 13.38
CA ARG A 35 -16.11 0.17 14.64
C ARG A 35 -15.57 0.90 15.85
N VAL A 36 -14.83 1.99 15.67
CA VAL A 36 -14.27 2.77 16.79
C VAL A 36 -14.36 4.27 16.49
N GLY A 37 -15.08 5.00 17.36
CA GLY A 37 -14.84 6.41 17.68
C GLY A 37 -15.18 7.51 16.66
N GLY A 38 -15.39 7.21 15.37
CA GLY A 38 -15.68 8.22 14.35
C GLY A 38 -17.05 8.89 14.53
N LEU A 39 -17.08 10.22 14.41
CA LEU A 39 -18.29 11.07 14.53
C LEU A 39 -19.45 10.52 13.68
N GLY A 40 -20.33 9.73 14.29
CA GLY A 40 -21.60 9.27 13.69
C GLY A 40 -21.62 7.87 13.09
N GLY A 41 -20.61 7.02 13.30
CA GLY A 41 -20.66 5.61 12.84
C GLY A 41 -20.66 5.46 11.31
N ASN A 42 -19.89 6.31 10.63
CA ASN A 42 -19.75 6.40 9.18
C ASN A 42 -18.38 5.88 8.71
N ILE A 43 -18.21 5.65 7.41
CA ILE A 43 -16.91 5.16 6.92
C ILE A 43 -15.82 6.22 7.08
N GLN A 44 -14.58 5.75 7.20
CA GLN A 44 -13.41 6.59 7.43
C GLN A 44 -12.23 6.05 6.60
N ILE A 45 -11.17 6.83 6.40
CA ILE A 45 -9.98 6.37 5.68
C ILE A 45 -9.37 5.21 6.45
N ALA A 46 -8.83 4.22 5.75
CA ALA A 46 -8.13 3.13 6.41
C ALA A 46 -6.87 3.69 7.06
N ASP A 47 -6.70 3.51 8.37
CA ASP A 47 -5.45 3.84 9.04
C ASP A 47 -4.50 2.64 9.05
N ALA A 48 -3.24 2.93 9.40
CA ALA A 48 -2.28 1.89 9.72
C ALA A 48 -2.86 1.03 10.85
N ALA A 49 -2.75 -0.29 10.69
CA ALA A 49 -3.08 -1.24 11.75
C ALA A 49 -2.43 -0.77 13.05
N THR A 50 -3.21 -0.61 14.13
CA THR A 50 -2.72 0.04 15.35
C THR A 50 -2.34 -0.97 16.44
N GLU A 51 -2.71 -2.24 16.31
CA GLU A 51 -2.30 -3.34 17.19
C GLU A 51 -2.36 -4.66 16.39
N ALA A 52 -1.59 -5.69 16.78
CA ALA A 52 -1.46 -6.98 16.10
C ALA A 52 -2.77 -7.47 15.43
N SER A 53 -2.76 -7.53 14.08
CA SER A 53 -3.66 -8.09 13.03
C SER A 53 -5.10 -8.57 13.33
N GLU A 54 -5.47 -8.85 14.57
CA GLU A 54 -6.76 -9.38 15.01
C GLU A 54 -7.73 -8.30 15.50
N ASN A 55 -7.28 -7.06 15.70
CA ASN A 55 -8.11 -5.94 16.19
C ASN A 55 -8.30 -4.78 15.20
N ASP A 56 -7.71 -4.87 14.00
CA ASP A 56 -7.81 -3.81 13.00
C ASP A 56 -9.20 -3.73 12.37
N GLN A 57 -9.61 -2.52 12.02
CA GLN A 57 -10.88 -2.32 11.34
C GLN A 57 -10.78 -2.89 9.92
N PRO A 58 -11.81 -3.61 9.46
CA PRO A 58 -11.75 -4.24 8.16
C PRO A 58 -11.73 -3.19 7.04
N ILE A 59 -10.83 -3.37 6.07
CA ILE A 59 -10.86 -2.60 4.84
C ILE A 59 -12.13 -2.96 4.09
N MET A 60 -13.00 -1.96 3.90
CA MET A 60 -14.27 -2.10 3.21
C MET A 60 -14.14 -1.95 1.70
N GLY A 61 -13.22 -1.12 1.22
CA GLY A 61 -13.17 -0.79 -0.19
C GLY A 61 -12.26 0.37 -0.57
N ILE A 62 -12.43 0.83 -1.80
CA ILE A 62 -11.71 1.97 -2.39
C ILE A 62 -12.72 3.06 -2.76
N VAL A 63 -12.41 4.31 -2.46
CA VAL A 63 -13.19 5.46 -2.90
C VAL A 63 -13.07 5.64 -4.42
N LEU A 64 -14.19 5.56 -5.13
CA LEU A 64 -14.26 5.77 -6.57
C LEU A 64 -14.72 7.18 -6.97
N GLY A 65 -15.34 7.91 -6.06
CA GLY A 65 -15.90 9.22 -6.37
C GLY A 65 -16.58 9.89 -5.18
N VAL A 66 -16.82 11.18 -5.31
CA VAL A 66 -17.60 12.00 -4.37
C VAL A 66 -18.99 12.22 -4.94
N VAL A 67 -20.01 12.11 -4.09
CA VAL A 67 -21.43 12.19 -4.50
C VAL A 67 -22.05 13.54 -4.14
N ASP A 68 -21.52 14.23 -3.14
CA ASP A 68 -22.07 15.49 -2.65
C ASP A 68 -21.50 16.74 -3.37
N GLU A 69 -22.15 17.88 -3.15
CA GLU A 69 -21.77 19.14 -3.81
C GLU A 69 -20.58 19.85 -3.13
N SER A 70 -20.05 19.33 -2.01
CA SER A 70 -18.86 19.87 -1.32
C SER A 70 -17.54 19.39 -1.95
N ARG A 71 -17.63 18.65 -3.06
CA ARG A 71 -16.50 18.11 -3.81
C ARG A 71 -15.39 19.14 -4.04
N SER A 72 -14.18 18.78 -3.62
CA SER A 72 -12.97 19.57 -3.83
C SER A 72 -11.84 18.71 -4.40
N TYR A 73 -11.03 19.27 -5.30
CA TYR A 73 -9.88 18.56 -5.86
C TYR A 73 -8.64 18.76 -5.00
N SER A 74 -7.96 17.67 -4.62
CA SER A 74 -6.66 17.74 -3.95
C SER A 74 -5.52 17.65 -4.96
N SER A 75 -4.66 18.66 -5.02
CA SER A 75 -3.43 18.59 -5.83
C SER A 75 -2.37 17.67 -5.23
N THR A 76 -2.45 17.36 -3.94
CA THR A 76 -1.53 16.44 -3.26
C THR A 76 -1.86 14.99 -3.59
N TYR A 77 -3.15 14.64 -3.60
CA TYR A 77 -3.63 13.26 -3.80
C TYR A 77 -4.17 13.01 -5.20
N TYR A 78 -4.25 14.06 -6.03
CA TYR A 78 -4.71 14.04 -7.42
C TYR A 78 -6.09 13.38 -7.57
N GLY A 79 -7.02 13.74 -6.68
CA GLY A 79 -8.35 13.16 -6.64
C GLY A 79 -9.38 14.13 -6.05
N ASP A 80 -10.64 13.92 -6.44
CA ASP A 80 -11.77 14.60 -5.84
C ASP A 80 -11.98 14.06 -4.41
N GLY A 81 -12.32 14.94 -3.48
CA GLY A 81 -12.57 14.60 -2.09
C GLY A 81 -13.77 15.34 -1.49
N SER A 82 -14.25 14.79 -0.38
CA SER A 82 -15.35 15.29 0.41
C SER A 82 -14.94 15.31 1.87
N THR A 83 -15.38 16.32 2.61
CA THR A 83 -15.02 16.52 4.00
C THR A 83 -16.26 16.40 4.88
N TYR A 84 -16.19 15.54 5.89
CA TYR A 84 -17.23 15.46 6.89
C TYR A 84 -17.53 16.81 7.54
N THR A 85 -18.82 17.10 7.74
CA THR A 85 -19.28 18.32 8.42
C THR A 85 -20.49 18.02 9.28
N THR A 86 -20.54 18.66 10.45
CA THR A 86 -21.71 18.69 11.34
C THR A 86 -22.48 20.01 11.21
N THR A 87 -22.00 20.94 10.39
CA THR A 87 -22.58 22.28 10.26
C THR A 87 -23.88 22.22 9.46
N GLN A 88 -25.01 22.48 10.12
CA GLN A 88 -26.33 22.45 9.50
C GLN A 88 -26.43 23.32 8.23
N ALA A 89 -25.84 24.51 8.24
CA ALA A 89 -25.84 25.40 7.08
C ALA A 89 -25.10 24.79 5.87
N THR A 90 -24.00 24.08 6.10
CA THR A 90 -23.26 23.36 5.05
C THR A 90 -24.08 22.19 4.54
N ILE A 91 -24.65 21.37 5.41
CA ILE A 91 -25.49 20.22 5.02
C ILE A 91 -26.71 20.69 4.20
N ALA A 92 -27.32 21.81 4.58
CA ALA A 92 -28.43 22.39 3.83
C ALA A 92 -28.01 22.91 2.44
N ALA A 93 -26.76 23.35 2.29
CA ALA A 93 -26.23 23.90 1.04
C ALA A 93 -25.68 22.83 0.09
N THR A 94 -24.97 21.83 0.60
CA THR A 94 -24.19 20.87 -0.22
C THR A 94 -24.65 19.42 -0.10
N GLY A 95 -25.64 19.16 0.76
CA GLY A 95 -26.04 17.80 1.15
C GLY A 95 -25.11 17.18 2.20
N THR A 96 -25.48 16.00 2.67
CA THR A 96 -24.66 15.19 3.58
C THR A 96 -23.42 14.67 2.84
N PRO A 97 -22.19 14.83 3.38
CA PRO A 97 -20.96 14.34 2.76
C PRO A 97 -20.99 12.83 2.50
N ARG A 98 -20.79 12.41 1.24
CA ARG A 98 -20.88 11.01 0.82
C ARG A 98 -19.89 10.69 -0.30
N VAL A 99 -19.41 9.46 -0.29
CA VAL A 99 -18.50 8.92 -1.31
C VAL A 99 -19.03 7.61 -1.88
N GLN A 100 -18.69 7.34 -3.13
CA GLN A 100 -18.89 6.04 -3.79
C GLN A 100 -17.70 5.14 -3.45
N VAL A 101 -17.99 3.95 -2.92
CA VAL A 101 -16.98 2.96 -2.54
C VAL A 101 -17.18 1.71 -3.38
N ALA A 102 -16.11 1.24 -4.03
CA ALA A 102 -16.03 -0.11 -4.55
C ALA A 102 -15.68 -1.06 -3.40
N LEU A 103 -16.62 -1.94 -3.06
CA LEU A 103 -16.45 -2.90 -1.98
C LEU A 103 -15.41 -3.97 -2.36
N THR A 104 -14.56 -4.29 -1.40
CA THR A 104 -13.59 -5.38 -1.50
C THR A 104 -14.24 -6.69 -1.09
N ILE A 105 -14.04 -7.71 -1.91
CA ILE A 105 -14.39 -9.09 -1.61
C ILE A 105 -13.07 -9.82 -1.37
N PRO A 106 -12.88 -10.45 -0.20
CA PRO A 106 -11.66 -11.19 0.12
C PRO A 106 -11.34 -12.24 -0.94
N TRP A 107 -10.05 -12.44 -1.20
CA TRP A 107 -9.56 -13.37 -2.22
C TRP A 107 -10.05 -13.11 -3.65
N VAL A 108 -10.82 -12.05 -3.91
CA VAL A 108 -11.50 -11.88 -5.18
C VAL A 108 -11.18 -10.54 -5.83
N THR A 109 -11.35 -9.43 -5.09
CA THR A 109 -11.16 -8.09 -5.64
C THR A 109 -9.68 -7.80 -5.83
N LEU A 110 -9.25 -7.62 -7.09
CA LEU A 110 -7.89 -7.20 -7.40
C LEU A 110 -7.78 -5.69 -7.25
N ILE A 111 -6.86 -5.26 -6.40
CA ILE A 111 -6.54 -3.87 -6.13
C ILE A 111 -5.15 -3.60 -6.69
N LYS A 112 -5.00 -2.53 -7.47
CA LYS A 112 -3.70 -1.99 -7.86
C LYS A 112 -3.39 -0.77 -6.99
N GLY A 113 -2.27 -0.82 -6.28
CA GLY A 113 -1.80 0.26 -5.42
C GLY A 113 -0.42 0.74 -5.83
N PRO A 114 -0.13 2.05 -5.76
CA PRO A 114 1.24 2.54 -5.90
C PRO A 114 2.06 2.14 -4.67
N ILE A 115 3.36 1.92 -4.84
CA ILE A 115 4.29 1.71 -3.73
C ILE A 115 5.14 2.97 -3.58
N TYR A 116 5.14 3.57 -2.39
CA TYR A 116 5.91 4.77 -2.09
C TYR A 116 6.66 4.64 -0.77
N ASN A 117 7.62 5.53 -0.55
CA ASN A 117 8.36 5.62 0.71
C ASN A 117 7.60 6.52 1.69
N ALA A 118 6.90 5.92 2.66
CA ALA A 118 6.13 6.55 3.74
C ALA A 118 4.99 7.51 3.34
N ALA A 119 5.04 8.13 2.16
CA ALA A 119 4.08 9.13 1.73
C ALA A 119 3.84 9.10 0.23
N TYR A 120 2.60 9.37 -0.16
CA TYR A 120 2.18 9.40 -1.54
C TYR A 120 3.02 10.37 -2.40
N GLY A 121 3.54 9.84 -3.51
CA GLY A 121 4.37 10.60 -4.46
C GLY A 121 5.87 10.59 -4.16
N THR A 122 6.29 10.06 -3.00
CA THR A 122 7.71 9.90 -2.66
C THR A 122 8.21 8.56 -3.19
N ALA A 123 9.01 8.57 -4.25
CA ALA A 123 9.55 7.35 -4.84
C ALA A 123 10.36 6.51 -3.84
N LEU A 124 10.43 5.20 -4.09
CA LEU A 124 11.26 4.31 -3.27
C LEU A 124 12.74 4.69 -3.37
N THR A 125 13.44 4.42 -2.27
CA THR A 125 14.85 4.77 -2.15
C THR A 125 15.73 3.82 -2.97
N GLU A 126 16.58 4.38 -3.83
CA GLU A 126 17.59 3.59 -4.52
C GLU A 126 18.80 3.29 -3.62
N GLN A 127 19.19 2.02 -3.63
CA GLN A 127 20.31 1.44 -2.90
C GLN A 127 21.46 1.24 -3.89
N VAL A 128 22.36 2.22 -3.96
CA VAL A 128 23.57 2.14 -4.77
C VAL A 128 24.60 1.30 -4.03
N VAL A 129 24.95 0.15 -4.60
CA VAL A 129 25.88 -0.79 -3.98
C VAL A 129 27.26 -0.16 -3.84
N THR A 130 27.84 -0.24 -2.66
CA THR A 130 29.19 0.26 -2.36
C THR A 130 30.21 -0.85 -2.20
N THR A 131 29.76 -2.07 -1.85
CA THR A 131 30.64 -3.23 -1.68
C THR A 131 30.19 -4.37 -2.59
N ALA A 132 31.08 -4.83 -3.44
CA ALA A 132 30.80 -5.96 -4.33
C ALA A 132 30.64 -7.27 -3.55
N ASN A 133 29.75 -8.14 -4.02
CA ASN A 133 29.51 -9.47 -3.47
C ASN A 133 29.47 -10.50 -4.61
N SER A 134 30.53 -11.30 -4.75
CA SER A 134 30.64 -12.32 -5.80
C SER A 134 29.63 -13.46 -5.66
N GLY A 135 29.09 -13.68 -4.46
CA GLY A 135 28.06 -14.69 -4.20
C GLY A 135 26.66 -14.26 -4.61
N GLY A 136 26.44 -12.97 -4.90
CA GLY A 136 25.12 -12.44 -5.26
C GLY A 136 24.09 -12.51 -4.12
N VAL A 137 24.53 -12.49 -2.86
CA VAL A 137 23.65 -12.70 -1.68
C VAL A 137 23.52 -11.49 -0.76
N THR A 138 24.35 -10.46 -0.95
CA THR A 138 24.39 -9.29 -0.07
C THR A 138 24.38 -8.01 -0.88
N ILE A 139 23.41 -7.16 -0.58
CA ILE A 139 23.29 -5.80 -1.11
C ILE A 139 23.81 -4.87 0.00
N THR A 140 25.03 -4.38 -0.17
CA THR A 140 25.64 -3.40 0.75
C THR A 140 25.68 -2.04 0.08
N ALA A 141 24.96 -1.07 0.64
CA ALA A 141 24.86 0.29 0.13
C ALA A 141 25.09 1.31 1.25
N ALA A 142 25.59 2.51 0.93
CA ALA A 142 25.84 3.55 1.94
C ALA A 142 24.57 4.30 2.37
N ASN A 143 23.41 3.99 1.77
CA ASN A 143 22.18 4.72 2.01
C ASN A 143 21.39 4.10 3.18
N ASN A 144 21.40 4.79 4.31
CA ASN A 144 20.71 4.42 5.54
C ASN A 144 19.22 4.83 5.59
N ALA A 145 18.66 5.35 4.50
CA ALA A 145 17.29 5.85 4.48
C ALA A 145 16.22 4.76 4.43
N ILE A 146 16.62 3.48 4.35
CA ILE A 146 15.71 2.38 4.61
C ILE A 146 16.00 1.90 6.02
N THR A 147 15.23 2.36 6.99
CA THR A 147 15.59 2.09 8.39
C THR A 147 15.19 0.70 8.84
N ASP A 148 14.09 0.17 8.32
CA ASP A 148 13.55 -1.10 8.81
C ASP A 148 12.74 -1.76 7.68
N ILE A 149 13.38 -2.61 6.86
CA ILE A 149 12.65 -3.44 5.89
C ILE A 149 12.07 -4.64 6.62
N ALA A 150 10.83 -5.00 6.28
CA ALA A 150 10.21 -6.22 6.76
C ALA A 150 10.94 -7.47 6.25
N ASP A 151 11.73 -8.09 7.13
CA ASP A 151 12.39 -9.37 6.85
C ASP A 151 11.36 -10.42 6.40
N ASP A 152 11.72 -11.19 5.37
CA ASP A 152 10.89 -12.20 4.70
C ASP A 152 9.62 -11.67 4.00
N PHE A 153 9.28 -10.39 4.17
CA PHE A 153 8.13 -9.73 3.55
C PHE A 153 8.50 -8.61 2.58
N ALA A 154 9.77 -8.54 2.21
CA ALA A 154 10.26 -7.55 1.28
C ALA A 154 11.01 -8.16 0.10
N VAL A 155 10.94 -7.46 -1.03
CA VAL A 155 11.60 -7.88 -2.26
C VAL A 155 12.62 -6.82 -2.70
N ALA A 156 13.84 -7.27 -2.96
CA ALA A 156 14.87 -6.51 -3.63
C ALA A 156 14.79 -6.71 -5.15
N TYR A 157 14.81 -5.61 -5.90
CA TYR A 157 14.84 -5.59 -7.35
C TYR A 157 16.08 -4.85 -7.86
N CYS A 158 16.81 -5.44 -8.80
CA CYS A 158 17.94 -4.78 -9.44
C CYS A 158 17.47 -3.93 -10.63
N ARG A 159 17.61 -2.61 -10.52
CA ARG A 159 17.30 -1.64 -11.60
C ARG A 159 18.44 -1.48 -12.59
N LYS A 160 19.68 -1.60 -12.12
CA LYS A 160 20.90 -1.37 -12.90
C LYS A 160 21.99 -2.32 -12.44
N GLY A 161 22.70 -2.90 -13.41
CA GLY A 161 23.76 -3.87 -13.17
C GLY A 161 23.57 -5.13 -13.98
N ALA A 162 24.46 -6.12 -13.79
CA ALA A 162 24.35 -7.42 -14.44
C ALA A 162 23.09 -8.19 -14.02
N ASN A 163 22.58 -7.91 -12.82
CA ASN A 163 21.38 -8.53 -12.27
C ASN A 163 20.07 -7.82 -12.64
N ARG A 164 20.09 -6.82 -13.52
CA ARG A 164 18.91 -6.01 -13.86
C ARG A 164 17.72 -6.89 -14.26
N GLY A 165 16.54 -6.61 -13.69
CA GLY A 165 15.32 -7.38 -13.97
C GLY A 165 15.06 -8.53 -12.99
N HIS A 166 15.99 -8.84 -12.09
CA HIS A 166 15.82 -9.92 -11.12
C HIS A 166 15.29 -9.41 -9.78
N TYR A 167 14.41 -10.22 -9.18
CA TYR A 167 13.82 -10.05 -7.86
C TYR A 167 14.37 -11.11 -6.89
N ARG A 168 14.56 -10.75 -5.62
CA ARG A 168 14.84 -11.68 -4.52
C ARG A 168 14.17 -11.22 -3.24
N VAL A 169 13.65 -12.17 -2.46
CA VAL A 169 13.14 -11.90 -1.12
C VAL A 169 14.31 -11.59 -0.20
N VAL A 170 14.20 -10.48 0.52
CA VAL A 170 15.13 -10.09 1.57
C VAL A 170 14.82 -10.93 2.80
N THR A 171 15.78 -11.72 3.26
CA THR A 171 15.61 -12.62 4.40
C THR A 171 16.25 -12.10 5.68
N THR A 172 17.12 -11.10 5.56
CA THR A 172 17.67 -10.41 6.73
C THR A 172 18.12 -8.99 6.34
N SER A 173 17.55 -8.01 7.00
CA SER A 173 17.94 -6.62 7.02
C SER A 173 18.67 -6.34 8.33
N THR A 174 19.95 -6.72 8.36
CA THR A 174 20.78 -6.57 9.58
C THR A 174 21.13 -5.13 9.93
N SER A 175 20.92 -4.20 8.99
CA SER A 175 21.02 -2.75 9.19
C SER A 175 20.45 -2.02 7.97
N THR A 176 20.26 -0.72 8.12
CA THR A 176 19.86 0.21 7.06
C THR A 176 20.76 0.20 5.81
N THR A 177 21.95 -0.40 5.90
CA THR A 177 22.97 -0.41 4.84
C THR A 177 23.24 -1.79 4.24
N VAL A 178 22.72 -2.87 4.86
CA VAL A 178 23.03 -4.25 4.45
C VAL A 178 21.78 -5.10 4.47
N ASN A 179 21.37 -5.50 3.26
CA ASN A 179 20.26 -6.42 3.04
C ASN A 179 20.79 -7.71 2.44
N THR A 180 20.31 -8.84 2.94
CA THR A 180 20.74 -10.18 2.50
C THR A 180 19.58 -10.97 1.95
N VAL A 181 19.90 -11.85 1.01
CA VAL A 181 18.96 -12.76 0.38
C VAL A 181 19.49 -14.19 0.51
N THR A 182 18.61 -15.13 0.82
CA THR A 182 18.99 -16.55 0.90
C THR A 182 19.18 -17.17 -0.48
N VAL A 183 18.31 -16.81 -1.44
CA VAL A 183 18.46 -17.24 -2.83
C VAL A 183 19.33 -16.22 -3.58
N PRO A 184 20.51 -16.60 -4.09
CA PRO A 184 21.40 -15.66 -4.73
C PRO A 184 20.81 -15.09 -6.03
N PHE A 185 21.21 -13.86 -6.36
CA PHE A 185 21.04 -13.32 -7.71
C PHE A 185 21.86 -14.13 -8.72
N PRO A 186 21.46 -14.18 -10.01
CA PRO A 186 22.14 -15.01 -11.02
C PRO A 186 23.60 -14.61 -11.30
N TYR A 187 23.97 -13.36 -11.02
CA TYR A 187 25.32 -12.84 -11.19
C TYR A 187 25.83 -12.22 -9.87
N GLY A 188 27.15 -12.10 -9.75
CA GLY A 188 27.75 -11.32 -8.66
C GLY A 188 27.23 -9.88 -8.66
N ILE A 189 27.06 -9.31 -7.46
CA ILE A 189 26.65 -7.92 -7.26
C ILE A 189 27.90 -7.05 -7.29
N ALA A 190 27.95 -6.04 -8.14
CA ALA A 190 29.09 -5.14 -8.27
C ALA A 190 28.84 -3.79 -7.57
N ALA A 191 29.91 -3.11 -7.16
CA ALA A 191 29.80 -1.73 -6.70
C ALA A 191 29.29 -0.84 -7.85
N GLY A 192 28.30 0.01 -7.58
CA GLY A 192 27.61 0.83 -8.57
C GLY A 192 26.37 0.18 -9.21
N ASP A 193 26.09 -1.10 -8.93
CA ASP A 193 24.77 -1.67 -9.17
C ASP A 193 23.72 -0.92 -8.34
N VAL A 194 22.49 -0.84 -8.85
CA VAL A 194 21.39 -0.10 -8.21
C VAL A 194 20.25 -1.06 -7.94
N PHE A 195 19.90 -1.16 -6.66
CA PHE A 195 18.75 -1.91 -6.18
C PHE A 195 17.68 -0.97 -5.66
N VAL A 196 16.45 -1.45 -5.63
CA VAL A 196 15.36 -0.89 -4.85
C VAL A 196 14.78 -2.03 -4.02
N ILE A 197 14.28 -1.72 -2.84
CA ILE A 197 13.65 -2.69 -1.96
C ILE A 197 12.28 -2.14 -1.59
N ALA A 198 11.29 -3.02 -1.57
CA ALA A 198 9.94 -2.70 -1.11
C ALA A 198 9.45 -3.78 -0.15
N SER A 199 8.80 -3.41 0.94
CA SER A 199 8.06 -4.27 1.87
C SER A 199 6.77 -4.81 1.24
N CYS A 200 6.95 -5.53 0.13
CA CYS A 200 5.95 -6.31 -0.55
C CYS A 200 6.64 -7.60 -1.02
N VAL A 201 5.97 -8.74 -0.89
CA VAL A 201 6.51 -10.05 -1.30
C VAL A 201 5.52 -10.74 -2.24
N PRO A 202 5.97 -11.34 -3.36
CA PRO A 202 5.07 -12.12 -4.21
C PRO A 202 4.41 -13.26 -3.42
N GLY A 203 3.09 -13.42 -3.55
CA GLY A 203 2.32 -14.36 -2.74
C GLY A 203 1.77 -13.72 -1.47
N ILE A 204 1.69 -14.49 -0.38
CA ILE A 204 1.12 -14.02 0.89
C ILE A 204 2.12 -13.06 1.56
N GLY A 205 1.65 -11.88 1.91
CA GLY A 205 2.44 -10.87 2.62
C GLY A 205 1.56 -9.87 3.35
N GLY A 206 2.21 -8.86 3.92
CA GLY A 206 1.52 -7.75 4.57
C GLY A 206 1.33 -6.55 3.64
N LEU A 207 0.25 -5.83 3.87
CA LEU A 207 -0.02 -4.51 3.33
C LEU A 207 0.01 -3.52 4.48
N ASP A 208 1.03 -2.68 4.49
CA ASP A 208 1.05 -1.49 5.31
C ASP A 208 0.69 -0.25 4.48
N ILE A 209 -0.03 0.67 5.11
CA ILE A 209 -0.54 1.89 4.51
C ILE A 209 -0.22 3.07 5.42
N PRO A 210 0.23 4.22 4.88
CA PRO A 210 0.41 5.41 5.69
C PRO A 210 -0.95 5.98 6.10
N ALA A 211 -0.95 6.94 7.03
CA ALA A 211 -2.16 7.60 7.53
C ALA A 211 -3.06 8.23 6.44
N THR A 212 -2.55 8.39 5.22
CA THR A 212 -3.31 8.90 4.07
C THR A 212 -3.97 7.81 3.22
N ALA A 213 -3.75 6.52 3.50
CA ALA A 213 -4.45 5.38 2.89
C ALA A 213 -4.48 5.32 1.34
N ASN A 214 -3.54 5.98 0.67
CA ASN A 214 -3.54 6.22 -0.78
C ASN A 214 -2.36 5.57 -1.52
N CYS A 215 -1.49 4.90 -0.76
CA CYS A 215 -0.41 4.08 -1.28
C CYS A 215 -0.08 2.94 -0.33
N ILE A 216 0.73 2.01 -0.82
CA ILE A 216 1.43 1.02 -0.02
C ILE A 216 2.69 1.70 0.52
N ASP A 217 2.95 1.56 1.83
CA ASP A 217 4.24 1.96 2.38
C ASP A 217 5.28 0.87 2.10
N GLY A 218 6.14 1.12 1.13
CA GLY A 218 7.15 0.17 0.71
C GLY A 218 8.42 0.18 1.55
N ASN A 219 8.61 1.14 2.46
CA ASN A 219 9.84 1.29 3.23
C ASN A 219 9.63 1.12 4.74
N ASN A 220 8.60 0.37 5.14
CA ASN A 220 8.30 0.10 6.54
C ASN A 220 8.67 -1.32 7.01
N ASP A 221 8.81 -1.49 8.32
CA ASP A 221 9.09 -2.76 9.00
C ASP A 221 7.92 -3.73 9.03
N MET A 222 6.73 -3.24 8.69
CA MET A 222 5.51 -4.02 8.65
C MET A 222 5.20 -4.61 10.04
N ASN A 223 5.39 -3.81 11.10
CA ASN A 223 4.99 -4.17 12.47
C ASN A 223 3.46 -4.32 12.63
N ALA A 224 2.69 -3.63 11.79
CA ALA A 224 1.24 -3.71 11.77
C ALA A 224 0.76 -3.60 10.33
N TYR A 225 0.00 -4.59 9.85
CA TYR A 225 -0.38 -4.69 8.45
C TYR A 225 -1.65 -5.50 8.25
N TYR A 226 -2.27 -5.30 7.08
CA TYR A 226 -3.35 -6.14 6.59
C TYR A 226 -2.79 -7.32 5.79
N ASP A 227 -3.33 -8.52 6.02
CA ASP A 227 -2.96 -9.68 5.22
C ASP A 227 -3.44 -9.55 3.77
N VAL A 228 -2.51 -9.73 2.82
CA VAL A 228 -2.78 -9.68 1.39
C VAL A 228 -2.09 -10.80 0.63
N TYR A 229 -2.61 -11.08 -0.56
CA TYR A 229 -1.93 -11.89 -1.56
C TYR A 229 -1.54 -10.99 -2.74
N TYR A 230 -0.23 -10.79 -2.92
CA TYR A 230 0.34 -10.05 -4.05
C TYR A 230 0.44 -10.95 -5.29
N HIS A 231 -0.29 -10.56 -6.33
CA HIS A 231 -0.30 -11.22 -7.64
C HIS A 231 0.79 -10.71 -8.57
N ASP A 232 1.12 -9.42 -8.45
CA ASP A 232 2.12 -8.76 -9.28
C ASP A 232 2.77 -7.62 -8.49
N ILE A 233 4.07 -7.41 -8.71
CA ILE A 233 4.85 -6.33 -8.12
C ILE A 233 5.79 -5.80 -9.20
N ASN A 234 5.74 -4.50 -9.46
CA ASN A 234 6.61 -3.83 -10.41
C ASN A 234 7.42 -2.75 -9.70
N LEU A 235 8.74 -2.91 -9.68
CA LEU A 235 9.70 -1.97 -9.07
C LEU A 235 10.64 -1.35 -10.11
N GLU A 236 10.31 -1.44 -11.40
CA GLU A 236 11.23 -1.17 -12.50
C GLU A 236 11.60 0.30 -12.66
N GLU A 237 10.64 1.19 -12.43
CA GLU A 237 10.77 2.62 -12.68
C GLU A 237 10.46 3.44 -11.42
N SER A 238 11.36 4.37 -11.09
CA SER A 238 11.25 5.25 -9.93
C SER A 238 10.00 6.13 -9.99
N GLY A 239 9.21 6.12 -8.91
CA GLY A 239 7.97 6.89 -8.77
C GLY A 239 6.75 6.28 -9.47
N LYS A 240 6.90 5.12 -10.12
CA LYS A 240 5.84 4.38 -10.82
C LYS A 240 5.67 2.96 -10.32
N GLU A 241 6.28 2.63 -9.20
CA GLU A 241 6.21 1.33 -8.57
C GLU A 241 4.76 1.02 -8.16
N TYR A 242 4.36 -0.23 -8.33
CA TYR A 242 3.01 -0.68 -7.97
C TYR A 242 2.99 -2.15 -7.58
N ALA A 243 1.94 -2.53 -6.86
CA ALA A 243 1.56 -3.91 -6.67
C ALA A 243 0.09 -4.14 -7.05
N VAL A 244 -0.23 -5.37 -7.44
CA VAL A 244 -1.60 -5.86 -7.61
C VAL A 244 -1.84 -6.93 -6.57
N PHE A 245 -2.87 -6.78 -5.74
CA PHE A 245 -3.12 -7.67 -4.62
C PHE A 245 -4.61 -7.91 -4.37
N THR A 246 -4.91 -8.95 -3.60
CA THR A 246 -6.23 -9.22 -3.00
C THR A 246 -6.11 -9.22 -1.48
N LEU A 247 -7.09 -8.67 -0.76
CA LEU A 247 -7.16 -8.77 0.70
C LEU A 247 -7.51 -10.21 1.14
N LEU A 248 -6.90 -10.67 2.23
CA LEU A 248 -7.28 -11.91 2.89
C LEU A 248 -8.51 -11.68 3.80
N PRO A 249 -9.21 -12.76 4.24
CA PRO A 249 -10.44 -12.65 5.04
C PRO A 249 -10.24 -11.88 6.35
N GLN A 250 -9.09 -12.07 7.01
CA GLN A 250 -8.69 -11.32 8.20
C GLN A 250 -8.63 -9.81 7.93
N GLY A 251 -8.03 -9.39 6.81
CA GLY A 251 -7.99 -7.98 6.38
C GLY A 251 -9.35 -7.34 6.03
N THR A 252 -10.45 -8.11 6.07
CA THR A 252 -11.82 -7.63 5.83
C THR A 252 -12.80 -8.00 6.95
N GLY A 253 -12.31 -8.50 8.08
CA GLY A 253 -13.15 -8.81 9.25
C GLY A 253 -14.04 -10.04 9.09
N LEU A 254 -13.77 -10.88 8.08
CA LEU A 254 -14.37 -12.21 7.94
C LEU A 254 -13.52 -13.23 8.70
N GLN A 255 -13.61 -13.22 10.03
CA GLN A 255 -13.13 -14.35 10.83
C GLN A 255 -14.23 -15.42 10.88
N ALA A 256 -13.87 -16.67 10.58
CA ALA A 256 -14.75 -17.80 10.85
C ALA A 256 -14.88 -17.93 12.39
N SER A 257 -16.10 -17.75 12.88
CA SER A 257 -16.47 -18.11 14.26
C SER A 257 -16.35 -19.61 14.50
#